data_AF-A0A7X8CYY4-F1
#
_entry.id   AF-A0A7X8CYY4-F1
#
_cell.length_a   1.000
_cell.length_b   1.000
_cell.length_c   1.000
_cell.angle_alpha   90.00
_cell.angle_beta   90.00
_cell.angle_gamma   90.00
#
_symmetry.space_group_name_H-M   'P 1'
#
loop_
_entity.id
_entity.type
_entity.pdbx_description
1 polymer ?
#
loop_
_entity_poly.entity_id
_entity_poly.type
_entity_poly.pdbx_seq_one_letter_code
_entity_poly.pdbx_strand_id
1 'polypeptide(L)' 'LSEESDAVVLVVSEETGALSLAYDAKLHYNLSASLVQRRLAALLDFSDTSVPEEEGPDEP' A
#
# COMPACT_ATOMS: atom_id res chain seq x y z
N LEU A 1 -3.74 -15.23 -5.70
CA LEU A 1 -4.19 -13.88 -6.10
C LEU A 1 -3.09 -13.16 -6.87
N SER A 2 -2.01 -12.71 -6.23
CA SER A 2 -0.90 -12.04 -6.93
C SER A 2 -0.04 -12.95 -7.84
N GLU A 3 -0.08 -14.27 -7.66
CA GLU A 3 0.65 -15.22 -8.52
C GLU A 3 0.00 -15.42 -9.90
N GLU A 4 -1.32 -15.16 -10.00
CA GLU A 4 -2.10 -15.37 -11.23
C GLU A 4 -2.63 -14.06 -11.85
N SER A 5 -2.43 -12.94 -11.16
CA SER A 5 -2.87 -11.61 -11.62
C SER A 5 -1.85 -10.53 -11.26
N ASP A 6 -1.93 -9.39 -11.94
CA ASP A 6 -1.13 -8.20 -11.64
C ASP A 6 -1.67 -7.42 -10.42
N ALA A 7 -1.96 -8.15 -9.34
CA ALA A 7 -2.48 -7.60 -8.09
C ALA A 7 -1.38 -7.39 -7.07
N VAL A 8 -1.48 -6.28 -6.34
CA VAL A 8 -0.72 -6.00 -5.12
C VAL A 8 -1.62 -6.25 -3.92
N VAL A 9 -1.17 -7.07 -2.97
CA VAL A 9 -1.92 -7.41 -1.76
C VAL A 9 -1.17 -6.94 -0.51
N LEU A 10 -1.82 -6.14 0.34
CA LEU A 10 -1.35 -5.81 1.68
C LEU A 10 -1.96 -6.76 2.70
N VAL A 11 -1.12 -7.39 3.51
CA VAL A 11 -1.52 -8.27 4.61
C VAL A 11 -1.08 -7.66 5.92
N VAL A 12 -2.00 -7.62 6.88
CA VAL A 12 -1.73 -7.22 8.27
C VAL A 12 -1.90 -8.45 9.14
N SER A 13 -0.86 -8.80 9.91
CA SER A 13 -0.98 -9.84 10.92
C SER A 13 -1.91 -9.38 12.04
N GLU A 14 -2.97 -10.14 12.30
CA GLU A 14 -3.89 -9.87 13.42
C GLU A 14 -3.16 -9.93 14.78
N GLU A 15 -2.29 -10.92 14.95
CA GLU A 15 -1.57 -11.17 16.21
C GLU A 15 -0.51 -10.11 16.52
N THR A 16 0.22 -9.65 15.49
CA THR A 16 1.43 -8.83 15.69
C THR A 16 1.35 -7.43 15.09
N GLY A 17 0.36 -7.18 14.24
CA GLY A 17 0.30 -5.97 13.41
C GLY A 17 1.35 -5.90 12.31
N ALA A 18 2.18 -6.95 12.12
CA ALA A 18 3.21 -6.95 11.09
C ALA A 18 2.62 -6.81 9.69
N LEU A 19 3.22 -5.94 8.88
CA LEU A 19 2.77 -5.66 7.51
C LEU A 19 3.57 -6.48 6.50
N SER A 20 2.89 -7.03 5.51
CA SER A 20 3.50 -7.76 4.40
C SER A 20 2.87 -7.38 3.06
N LEU A 21 3.65 -7.40 1.99
CA LEU A 21 3.19 -7.14 0.62
C LEU A 21 3.41 -8.36 -0.27
N ALA A 22 2.38 -8.78 -1.01
CA ALA A 22 2.49 -9.78 -2.08
C ALA A 22 2.31 -9.09 -3.44
N TYR A 23 3.35 -9.14 -4.28
CA TYR A 23 3.35 -8.69 -5.68
C TYR A 23 4.45 -9.44 -6.45
N ASP A 24 4.37 -9.51 -7.78
CA ASP A 24 5.40 -10.14 -8.63
C ASP A 24 5.76 -11.58 -8.18
N ALA A 25 4.74 -12.35 -7.79
CA ALA A 25 4.89 -13.71 -7.23
C ALA A 25 5.86 -13.81 -6.03
N LYS A 26 6.09 -12.69 -5.31
CA LYS A 26 6.95 -12.61 -4.13
C LYS A 26 6.18 -12.08 -2.94
N LEU A 27 6.52 -12.61 -1.77
CA LEU A 27 5.99 -12.14 -0.50
C LEU A 27 7.09 -11.44 0.31
N HIS A 28 6.85 -10.16 0.57
CA HIS A 28 7.73 -9.27 1.30
C HIS A 28 7.19 -9.11 2.72
N TYR A 29 7.81 -9.79 3.68
CA TYR A 29 7.36 -9.84 5.07
C TYR A 29 7.96 -8.75 5.96
N ASN A 30 7.27 -8.49 7.08
CA ASN A 30 7.76 -7.67 8.20
C ASN A 30 8.25 -6.28 7.76
N LEU A 31 7.47 -5.62 6.92
CA LEU A 31 7.76 -4.30 6.41
C LEU A 31 7.34 -3.24 7.42
N SER A 32 8.17 -2.21 7.61
CA SER A 32 7.76 -1.00 8.31
C SER A 32 6.68 -0.25 7.54
N ALA A 33 5.77 0.46 8.22
CA ALA A 33 4.72 1.25 7.58
C ALA A 33 5.24 2.24 6.52
N SER A 34 6.36 2.93 6.79
CA SER A 34 6.99 3.85 5.81
C SER A 34 7.48 3.14 4.55
N LEU A 35 7.98 1.91 4.69
CA LEU A 35 8.39 1.08 3.55
C LEU A 35 7.18 0.60 2.76
N VAL A 36 6.09 0.21 3.42
CA VAL A 36 4.83 -0.15 2.76
C VAL A 36 4.28 1.01 1.94
N GLN A 37 4.19 2.21 2.53
CA GLN A 37 3.72 3.41 1.83
C GLN A 37 4.56 3.72 0.59
N ARG A 38 5.90 3.73 0.73
CA ARG A 38 6.81 3.99 -0.41
C ARG A 38 6.66 2.93 -1.51
N ARG A 39 6.51 1.66 -1.14
CA ARG A 39 6.35 0.56 -2.10
C ARG A 39 5.00 0.63 -2.81
N LEU A 40 3.91 0.87 -2.09
CA LEU A 40 2.59 1.04 -2.69
C LEU A 40 2.54 2.25 -3.62
N ALA A 41 3.12 3.39 -3.23
CA ALA A 41 3.19 4.55 -4.10
C ALA A 41 3.93 4.27 -5.41
N ALA A 42 5.06 3.54 -5.34
CA ALA A 42 5.82 3.15 -6.53
C ALA A 42 5.10 2.11 -7.39
N LEU A 43 4.40 1.14 -6.78
CA LEU A 43 3.69 0.08 -7.50
C LEU A 43 2.40 0.58 -8.18
N LEU A 44 1.75 1.59 -7.59
CA LEU A 44 0.51 2.17 -8.12
C LEU A 44 0.76 3.43 -8.97
N ASP A 45 2.03 3.71 -9.28
CA ASP A 45 2.50 4.89 -10.01
C ASP A 45 1.96 6.23 -9.46
N PHE A 46 1.79 6.31 -8.13
CA PHE A 46 1.45 7.55 -7.44
C PHE A 46 2.67 8.47 -7.25
N SER A 47 3.64 8.38 -8.15
CA SER A 47 4.89 9.15 -8.09
C SER A 47 4.67 10.67 -8.29
N ASP A 48 3.50 11.07 -8.84
CA ASP A 48 3.16 12.46 -9.18
C ASP A 48 1.88 13.00 -8.50
N THR A 49 1.23 12.25 -7.60
CA THR A 49 0.07 12.80 -6.87
C THR A 49 0.58 13.65 -5.71
N SER A 50 0.83 14.92 -5.99
CA SER A 50 0.58 15.99 -5.01
C SER A 50 -0.88 15.85 -4.56
N VAL A 51 -1.11 15.20 -3.42
CA VAL A 51 -2.41 15.19 -2.75
C VAL A 51 -2.81 16.66 -2.56
N PRO A 52 -3.86 17.16 -3.23
CA PRO A 52 -4.46 18.42 -2.81
C PRO A 52 -4.98 18.19 -1.40
N GLU A 53 -4.67 19.14 -0.51
CA GLU A 53 -5.20 19.19 0.84
C GLU A 53 -6.71 18.94 0.80
N GLU A 54 -7.21 18.07 1.67
CA GLU A 54 -8.62 17.76 1.75
C GLU A 54 -9.42 19.05 1.99
N GLU A 55 -10.21 19.48 0.99
CA GLU A 55 -11.31 20.40 1.23
C GLU A 55 -12.33 19.63 2.09
N GLY A 56 -12.25 19.85 3.40
CA GLY A 56 -13.31 19.50 4.34
C GLY A 56 -14.65 20.06 3.85
N PRO A 57 -15.79 19.44 4.24
CA PRO A 57 -17.08 19.80 3.69
C PRO A 57 -17.36 21.28 3.99
N ASP A 58 -17.51 22.06 2.91
CA ASP A 58 -18.08 23.40 2.96
C ASP A 58 -19.57 23.23 3.26
N GLU A 59 -19.92 23.29 4.55
CA GLU A 59 -21.31 23.22 5.01
C GLU A 59 -21.88 24.66 5.06
N PRO A 60 -22.95 24.98 4.32
CA PRO A 60 -23.62 26.28 4.38
C PRO A 60 -24.54 26.44 5.60
#